data_AF-A0A091WCV8-F1
#
_entry.id   AF-A0A091WCV8-F1
#
_cell.length_a   1.000
_cell.length_b   1.000
_cell.length_c   1.000
_cell.angle_alpha   90.00
_cell.angle_beta   90.00
_cell.angle_gamma   90.00
#
_symmetry.space_group_name_H-M   'P 1'
#
loop_
_entity.id
_entity.type
_entity.pdbx_description
1 polymer ?
#
loop_
_entity_poly.entity_id
_entity_poly.type
_entity_poly.pdbx_seq_one_letter_code
_entity_poly.pdbx_strand_id
1 'polypeptide(L)'
;VHIIGHIPPAHCLRSWSWNYYRIVSRFEGTIAAQFFGHTHVDEFEMFYDEETLTRPVSVAFVAPSVTTYINLNPGYRVYEVDGAYPGSSHAVLDHETFILNLTEANAPGAEPRWQRLYRARDAYGLPSAFPTDWDQLIRRFQDDERLFQRFWFLFHKGHPPREPCLAACKAALLCALRTGRSADPSLCQPLRPALPFPRIQELWRQRRLC
;
A
#
# COMPACT_ATOMS: atom_id res chain seq x y z
N VAL A 1 1.28 -16.81 -11.17
CA VAL A 1 2.08 -16.98 -9.93
C VAL A 1 1.61 -15.97 -8.89
N HIS A 2 1.46 -16.37 -7.63
CA HIS A 2 1.28 -15.46 -6.50
C HIS A 2 2.53 -15.50 -5.62
N ILE A 3 3.03 -14.33 -5.22
CA ILE A 3 4.17 -14.21 -4.30
C ILE A 3 3.64 -13.74 -2.95
N ILE A 4 3.97 -14.47 -1.89
CA ILE A 4 3.65 -14.09 -0.51
C ILE A 4 4.95 -13.93 0.28
N GLY A 5 5.01 -12.89 1.11
CA GLY A 5 6.16 -12.62 1.97
C GLY A 5 5.77 -11.83 3.21
N HIS A 6 6.73 -11.65 4.13
CA HIS A 6 6.51 -10.85 5.34
C HIS A 6 6.92 -9.38 5.11
N ILE A 7 8.22 -9.14 4.98
CA ILE A 7 8.80 -7.79 4.78
C ILE A 7 8.62 -7.40 3.30
N PRO A 8 8.04 -6.22 2.99
CA PRO A 8 7.83 -5.82 1.62
C PRO A 8 9.16 -5.42 0.93
N PRO A 9 9.27 -5.59 -0.40
CA PRO A 9 10.55 -5.50 -1.10
C PRO A 9 11.30 -4.18 -0.97
N ALA A 10 10.62 -3.03 -0.86
CA ALA A 10 11.31 -1.75 -0.71
C ALA A 10 11.99 -1.57 0.65
N HIS A 11 11.66 -2.40 1.65
CA HIS A 11 12.24 -2.38 2.99
C HIS A 11 13.44 -3.33 3.13
N CYS A 12 13.75 -4.11 2.10
CA CYS A 12 14.88 -5.03 2.10
C CYS A 12 16.22 -4.33 1.85
N LEU A 13 17.31 -5.06 2.10
CA LEU A 13 18.66 -4.63 1.74
C LEU A 13 18.76 -4.28 0.26
N ARG A 14 19.51 -3.22 -0.06
CA ARG A 14 19.56 -2.65 -1.41
C ARG A 14 19.82 -3.68 -2.50
N SER A 15 20.86 -4.49 -2.36
CA SER A 15 21.18 -5.49 -3.38
C SER A 15 20.05 -6.52 -3.57
N TRP A 16 19.41 -6.95 -2.48
CA TRP A 16 18.30 -7.91 -2.57
C TRP A 16 17.07 -7.27 -3.22
N SER A 17 16.69 -6.09 -2.73
CA SER A 17 15.52 -5.33 -3.19
C SER A 17 15.61 -5.01 -4.69
N TRP A 18 16.78 -4.59 -5.15
CA TRP A 18 17.00 -4.31 -6.58
C TRP A 18 16.90 -5.56 -7.44
N ASN A 19 17.49 -6.70 -7.02
CA ASN A 19 17.37 -7.96 -7.77
C ASN A 19 15.93 -8.47 -7.80
N TYR A 20 15.20 -8.37 -6.68
CA TYR A 20 13.78 -8.70 -6.64
C TYR A 20 12.98 -7.85 -7.64
N TYR A 21 13.24 -6.55 -7.68
CA TYR A 21 12.61 -5.63 -8.62
C TYR A 21 12.87 -6.01 -10.09
N ARG A 22 14.09 -6.43 -10.44
CA ARG A 22 14.42 -6.92 -11.79
C ARG A 22 13.63 -8.16 -12.16
N ILE A 23 13.52 -9.09 -11.22
CA ILE A 23 12.75 -10.34 -11.39
C ILE A 23 11.28 -10.01 -11.63
N VAL A 24 10.68 -9.14 -10.81
CA VAL A 24 9.29 -8.71 -10.99
C VAL A 24 9.07 -8.09 -12.37
N SER A 25 9.92 -7.15 -12.78
CA SER A 25 9.86 -6.51 -14.09
C SER A 25 9.98 -7.54 -15.24
N ARG A 26 10.94 -8.46 -15.14
CA ARG A 26 11.18 -9.50 -16.16
C ARG A 26 10.03 -10.51 -16.29
N PHE A 27 9.31 -10.78 -15.22
CA PHE A 27 8.24 -11.78 -15.15
C PHE A 27 6.84 -11.16 -14.97
N GLU A 28 6.66 -9.91 -15.39
CA GLU A 28 5.39 -9.17 -15.29
C GLU A 28 4.21 -9.90 -15.95
N GLY A 29 4.44 -10.67 -17.02
CA GLY A 29 3.41 -11.48 -17.68
C GLY A 29 3.08 -12.81 -16.98
N THR A 30 3.73 -13.13 -15.85
CA THR A 30 3.59 -14.40 -15.11
C THR A 30 3.17 -14.18 -13.65
N ILE A 31 3.63 -13.10 -13.03
CA ILE A 31 3.26 -12.72 -11.66
C ILE A 31 1.87 -12.07 -11.70
N ALA A 32 0.88 -12.74 -11.11
CA ALA A 32 -0.50 -12.26 -11.10
C ALA A 32 -0.82 -11.42 -9.86
N ALA A 33 -0.11 -11.67 -8.74
CA ALA A 33 -0.28 -10.90 -7.51
C ALA A 33 0.92 -11.04 -6.56
N GLN A 34 1.10 -10.02 -5.71
CA GLN A 34 2.11 -9.98 -4.66
C GLN A 34 1.47 -9.51 -3.34
N PHE A 35 1.74 -10.22 -2.24
CA PHE A 35 1.12 -9.97 -0.93
C PHE A 35 2.17 -9.96 0.18
N PHE A 36 2.22 -8.87 0.95
CA PHE A 36 3.15 -8.67 2.04
C PHE A 36 2.45 -8.13 3.30
N GLY A 37 3.20 -7.96 4.38
CA GLY A 37 2.73 -7.38 5.64
C GLY A 37 3.84 -6.57 6.30
N HIS A 38 4.19 -6.92 7.54
CA HIS A 38 5.26 -6.32 8.35
C HIS A 38 5.02 -4.86 8.78
N THR A 39 4.53 -3.98 7.91
CA THR A 39 4.39 -2.54 8.20
C THR A 39 3.19 -2.20 9.08
N HIS A 40 2.28 -3.16 9.30
CA HIS A 40 1.09 -3.06 10.15
C HIS A 40 -0.01 -2.09 9.67
N VAL A 41 0.27 -1.29 8.65
CA VAL A 41 -0.61 -0.28 8.04
C VAL A 41 -1.16 -0.77 6.71
N ASP A 42 -2.22 -0.12 6.19
CA ASP A 42 -2.84 -0.49 4.91
C ASP A 42 -2.22 0.32 3.75
N GLU A 43 -1.31 -0.30 3.00
CA GLU A 43 -0.56 0.35 1.92
C GLU A 43 -0.22 -0.61 0.77
N PHE A 44 0.53 -0.12 -0.22
CA PHE A 44 0.97 -0.89 -1.37
C PHE A 44 2.29 -0.34 -1.91
N GLU A 45 3.04 -1.16 -2.65
CA GLU A 45 4.27 -0.75 -3.35
C GLU A 45 4.10 -0.96 -4.87
N MET A 46 4.39 0.08 -5.65
CA MET A 46 4.36 0.03 -7.11
C MET A 46 5.69 -0.44 -7.71
N PHE A 47 5.59 -1.25 -8.76
CA PHE A 47 6.70 -1.67 -9.60
C PHE A 47 6.50 -1.12 -11.02
N TYR A 48 7.60 -0.70 -11.63
CA TYR A 48 7.68 -0.14 -12.97
C TYR A 48 8.74 -0.87 -13.81
N ASP A 49 8.70 -0.69 -15.12
CA ASP A 49 9.72 -1.18 -16.04
C ASP A 49 11.12 -0.66 -15.65
N GLU A 50 12.15 -1.49 -15.83
CA GLU A 50 13.50 -1.14 -15.38
C GLU A 50 14.18 -0.07 -16.24
N GLU A 51 13.76 0.07 -17.50
CA GLU A 51 14.40 0.92 -18.50
C GLU A 51 14.08 2.40 -18.28
N THR A 52 12.82 2.71 -17.99
CA THR A 52 12.32 4.08 -17.90
C THR A 52 11.67 4.41 -16.57
N LEU A 53 11.25 3.39 -15.79
CA LEU A 53 10.52 3.54 -14.53
C LEU A 53 9.20 4.31 -14.68
N THR A 54 8.54 4.17 -15.82
CA THR A 54 7.32 4.94 -16.17
C THR A 54 6.08 4.07 -16.35
N ARG A 55 6.21 2.85 -16.86
CA ARG A 55 5.11 1.93 -17.09
C ARG A 55 4.92 1.04 -15.86
N PRO A 56 3.77 1.10 -15.17
CA PRO A 56 3.52 0.23 -14.03
C PRO A 56 3.38 -1.22 -14.50
N VAL A 57 4.11 -2.14 -13.87
CA VAL A 57 4.20 -3.56 -14.26
C VAL A 57 3.63 -4.50 -13.20
N SER A 58 3.63 -4.08 -11.94
CA SER A 58 3.05 -4.84 -10.83
C SER A 58 2.72 -3.93 -9.65
N VAL A 59 1.84 -4.42 -8.78
CA VAL A 59 1.57 -3.87 -7.45
C VAL A 59 1.82 -4.95 -6.41
N ALA A 60 2.44 -4.59 -5.28
CA ALA A 60 2.52 -5.42 -4.09
C ALA A 60 1.60 -4.84 -3.01
N PHE A 61 0.61 -5.62 -2.59
CA PHE A 61 -0.31 -5.20 -1.56
C PHE A 61 0.26 -5.52 -0.19
N VAL A 62 0.33 -4.51 0.69
CA VAL A 62 0.85 -4.66 2.04
C VAL A 62 -0.33 -4.65 3.01
N ALA A 63 -0.63 -5.81 3.58
CA ALA A 63 -1.77 -5.99 4.47
C ALA A 63 -1.59 -5.33 5.84
N PRO A 64 -2.64 -4.65 6.36
CA PRO A 64 -2.57 -4.13 7.71
C PRO A 64 -2.60 -5.28 8.72
N SER A 65 -2.13 -5.01 9.93
CA SER A 65 -1.99 -6.05 10.94
C SER A 65 -3.26 -6.31 11.75
N VAL A 66 -3.36 -7.51 12.31
CA VAL A 66 -4.33 -7.82 13.37
C VAL A 66 -3.95 -7.11 14.68
N THR A 67 -2.65 -6.94 14.96
CA THR A 67 -2.21 -6.25 16.18
C THR A 67 -2.55 -4.75 16.16
N THR A 68 -2.69 -4.19 17.35
CA THR A 68 -2.87 -2.75 17.57
C THR A 68 -1.56 -1.98 17.48
N TYR A 69 -0.42 -2.67 17.42
CA TYR A 69 0.89 -2.05 17.46
C TYR A 69 1.17 -1.22 16.18
N ILE A 70 1.32 0.11 16.22
CA ILE A 70 1.11 1.00 17.37
C ILE A 70 -0.11 1.89 17.12
N ASN A 71 -1.01 1.95 18.10
CA ASN A 71 -2.15 2.85 18.12
C ASN A 71 -3.11 2.69 16.91
N LEU A 72 -3.37 1.44 16.51
CA LEU A 72 -4.28 1.09 15.42
C LEU A 72 -5.44 0.22 15.94
N ASN A 73 -6.57 0.23 15.22
CA ASN A 73 -7.55 -0.85 15.36
C ASN A 73 -6.94 -2.18 14.88
N PRO A 74 -7.37 -3.35 15.40
CA PRO A 74 -7.13 -4.64 14.76
C PRO A 74 -7.76 -4.69 13.36
N GLY A 75 -7.08 -5.29 12.38
CA GLY A 75 -7.61 -5.42 11.02
C GLY A 75 -7.18 -6.70 10.31
N TYR A 76 -7.99 -7.14 9.35
CA TYR A 76 -7.63 -8.19 8.38
C TYR A 76 -8.15 -7.82 6.98
N ARG A 77 -7.62 -8.50 5.96
CA ARG A 77 -7.93 -8.24 4.54
C ARG A 77 -8.43 -9.51 3.85
N VAL A 78 -9.43 -9.36 2.99
CA VAL A 78 -9.90 -10.38 2.05
C VAL A 78 -9.66 -9.89 0.62
N TYR A 79 -9.11 -10.74 -0.24
CA TYR A 79 -8.91 -10.45 -1.65
C TYR A 79 -9.92 -11.20 -2.50
N GLU A 80 -10.52 -10.49 -3.44
CA GLU A 80 -11.23 -11.11 -4.56
C GLU A 80 -10.22 -11.33 -5.69
N VAL A 81 -10.07 -12.57 -6.13
CA VAL A 81 -9.12 -12.96 -7.18
C VAL A 81 -9.85 -13.65 -8.31
N ASP A 82 -9.31 -13.49 -9.52
CA ASP A 82 -9.83 -14.17 -10.70
C ASP A 82 -9.79 -15.70 -10.51
N GLY A 83 -10.91 -16.34 -10.83
CA GLY A 83 -11.27 -17.66 -10.35
C GLY A 83 -10.43 -18.81 -10.93
N ALA A 84 -10.73 -20.04 -10.53
CA ALA A 84 -10.05 -21.22 -11.04
C ALA A 84 -10.75 -21.74 -12.31
N TYR A 85 -10.30 -21.29 -13.48
CA TYR A 85 -10.77 -21.77 -14.78
C TYR A 85 -9.67 -21.68 -15.86
N PRO A 86 -9.77 -22.45 -16.97
CA PRO A 86 -8.79 -22.37 -18.06
C PRO A 86 -8.71 -20.95 -18.65
N GLY A 87 -7.51 -20.37 -18.67
CA GLY A 87 -7.29 -18.99 -19.16
C GLY A 87 -7.55 -17.89 -18.12
N SER A 88 -7.77 -18.24 -16.85
CA SER A 88 -7.84 -17.27 -15.76
C SER A 88 -6.54 -16.49 -15.62
N SER A 89 -6.67 -15.20 -15.34
CA SER A 89 -5.53 -14.32 -15.03
C SER A 89 -4.95 -14.60 -13.64
N HIS A 90 -5.77 -15.15 -12.74
CA HIS A 90 -5.52 -15.23 -11.30
C HIS A 90 -5.13 -13.88 -10.66
N ALA A 91 -5.45 -12.75 -11.30
CA ALA A 91 -5.12 -11.42 -10.78
C ALA A 91 -6.07 -11.04 -9.63
N VAL A 92 -5.66 -10.07 -8.81
CA VAL A 92 -6.57 -9.44 -7.85
C VAL A 92 -7.59 -8.60 -8.62
N LEU A 93 -8.87 -8.78 -8.30
CA LEU A 93 -9.99 -8.04 -8.88
C LEU A 93 -10.43 -6.89 -7.97
N ASP A 94 -10.43 -7.11 -6.65
CA ASP A 94 -10.71 -6.12 -5.60
C ASP A 94 -10.18 -6.63 -4.25
N HIS A 95 -10.24 -5.79 -3.22
CA HIS A 95 -10.00 -6.21 -1.84
C HIS A 95 -10.85 -5.45 -0.83
N GLU A 96 -11.08 -6.10 0.30
CA GLU A 96 -11.82 -5.56 1.43
C GLU A 96 -10.97 -5.63 2.70
N THR A 97 -11.02 -4.56 3.50
CA THR A 97 -10.40 -4.53 4.82
C THR A 97 -11.50 -4.49 5.88
N PHE A 98 -11.36 -5.33 6.89
CA PHE A 98 -12.24 -5.43 8.05
C PHE A 98 -11.47 -5.01 9.30
N ILE A 99 -12.16 -4.37 10.25
CA ILE A 99 -11.58 -3.93 11.50
C ILE A 99 -12.43 -4.31 12.70
N LEU A 100 -11.81 -4.35 13.87
CA LEU A 100 -12.49 -4.30 15.16
C LEU A 100 -12.34 -2.88 15.72
N ASN A 101 -13.44 -2.13 15.84
CA ASN A 101 -13.39 -0.81 16.47
C ASN A 101 -13.21 -0.96 17.98
N LEU A 102 -12.00 -0.67 18.49
CA LEU A 102 -11.69 -0.85 19.91
C LEU A 102 -12.44 0.12 20.83
N THR A 103 -12.84 1.29 20.34
CA THR A 103 -13.66 2.22 21.14
C THR A 103 -15.03 1.60 21.44
N GLU A 104 -15.63 0.92 20.46
CA GLU A 104 -16.91 0.24 20.63
C GLU A 104 -16.76 -1.09 21.39
N ALA A 105 -15.78 -1.91 21.02
CA ALA A 105 -15.59 -3.24 21.60
C ALA A 105 -15.17 -3.20 23.08
N ASN A 106 -14.49 -2.14 23.52
CA ASN A 106 -14.10 -1.97 24.92
C ASN A 106 -15.15 -1.23 25.77
N ALA A 107 -16.28 -0.82 25.19
CA ALA A 107 -17.36 -0.21 25.97
C ALA A 107 -17.94 -1.25 26.96
N PRO A 108 -18.30 -0.87 28.21
CA PRO A 108 -18.82 -1.82 29.19
C PRO A 108 -20.05 -2.58 28.69
N GLY A 109 -19.99 -3.91 28.70
CA GLY A 109 -21.08 -4.78 28.24
C GLY A 109 -21.21 -4.92 26.72
N ALA A 110 -20.28 -4.35 25.94
CA ALA A 110 -20.23 -4.55 24.49
C ALA A 110 -19.58 -5.90 24.14
N GLU A 111 -19.99 -6.45 22.99
CA GLU A 111 -19.39 -7.63 22.38
C GLU A 111 -18.54 -7.22 21.17
N PRO A 112 -17.37 -7.82 20.94
CA PRO A 112 -16.51 -7.48 19.81
C PRO A 112 -17.19 -7.82 18.48
N ARG A 113 -17.32 -6.84 17.59
CA ARG A 113 -17.88 -7.01 16.25
C ARG A 113 -16.88 -6.55 15.19
N TRP A 114 -16.46 -7.50 14.35
CA TRP A 114 -15.70 -7.18 13.15
C TRP A 114 -16.61 -6.58 12.10
N GLN A 115 -16.21 -5.46 11.53
CA GLN A 115 -16.97 -4.74 10.51
C GLN A 115 -16.10 -4.40 9.31
N ARG A 116 -16.69 -4.39 8.12
CA ARG A 116 -16.00 -3.98 6.90
C ARG A 116 -15.71 -2.49 6.97
N LEU A 117 -14.44 -2.11 6.92
CA LEU A 117 -14.00 -0.73 6.87
C LEU A 117 -14.20 -0.15 5.47
N TYR A 118 -13.74 -0.87 4.44
CA TYR A 118 -13.90 -0.46 3.05
C TYR A 118 -13.72 -1.61 2.06
N ARG A 119 -14.15 -1.35 0.81
CA ARG A 119 -13.79 -2.10 -0.39
C ARG A 119 -13.00 -1.16 -1.32
N ALA A 120 -11.91 -1.62 -1.91
CA ALA A 120 -10.91 -0.75 -2.53
C ALA A 120 -11.48 0.03 -3.72
N ARG A 121 -12.16 -0.66 -4.65
CA ARG A 121 -12.73 -0.02 -5.84
C ARG A 121 -13.79 1.02 -5.48
N ASP A 122 -14.65 0.74 -4.50
CA ASP A 122 -15.65 1.69 -4.02
C ASP A 122 -15.02 2.90 -3.32
N ALA A 123 -13.99 2.67 -2.50
CA ALA A 123 -13.37 3.73 -1.71
C ALA A 123 -12.57 4.73 -2.56
N TYR A 124 -11.92 4.22 -3.60
CA TYR A 124 -11.01 5.00 -4.44
C TYR A 124 -11.59 5.29 -5.83
N GLY A 125 -12.75 4.74 -6.19
CA GLY A 125 -13.34 4.87 -7.52
C GLY A 125 -12.45 4.23 -8.59
N LEU A 126 -11.92 3.03 -8.32
CA LEU A 126 -11.01 2.35 -9.23
C LEU A 126 -11.80 1.49 -10.24
N PRO A 127 -11.52 1.62 -11.55
CA PRO A 127 -12.20 0.79 -12.55
C PRO A 127 -11.74 -0.67 -12.46
N SER A 128 -10.49 -0.94 -12.07
CA SER A 128 -9.97 -2.28 -11.77
C SER A 128 -8.91 -2.22 -10.65
N ALA A 129 -8.36 -3.37 -10.26
CA ALA A 129 -7.22 -3.44 -9.34
C ALA A 129 -5.86 -3.65 -10.06
N PHE A 130 -5.79 -3.36 -11.37
CA PHE A 130 -4.54 -3.48 -12.13
C PHE A 130 -3.50 -2.40 -11.75
N PRO A 131 -2.19 -2.67 -11.98
CA PRO A 131 -1.11 -1.74 -11.63
C PRO A 131 -1.32 -0.31 -12.14
N THR A 132 -1.86 -0.14 -13.34
CA THR A 132 -2.15 1.17 -13.93
C THR A 132 -3.13 2.00 -13.10
N ASP A 133 -4.15 1.37 -12.52
CA ASP A 133 -5.17 2.09 -11.72
C ASP A 133 -4.62 2.52 -10.36
N TRP A 134 -3.73 1.72 -9.77
CA TRP A 134 -2.99 2.10 -8.56
C TRP A 134 -1.96 3.21 -8.81
N ASP A 135 -1.26 3.21 -9.95
CA ASP A 135 -0.40 4.35 -10.35
C ASP A 135 -1.22 5.62 -10.53
N GLN A 136 -2.38 5.53 -11.20
CA GLN A 136 -3.29 6.66 -11.36
C GLN A 136 -3.84 7.16 -10.02
N LEU A 137 -4.09 6.27 -9.06
CA LEU A 137 -4.50 6.66 -7.71
C LEU A 137 -3.43 7.51 -7.02
N ILE A 138 -2.14 7.15 -7.13
CA ILE A 138 -1.03 7.97 -6.61
C ILE A 138 -1.04 9.36 -7.27
N ARG A 139 -1.30 9.46 -8.58
CA ARG A 139 -1.42 10.75 -9.28
C ARG A 139 -2.59 11.57 -8.75
N ARG A 140 -3.77 10.95 -8.61
CA ARG A 140 -4.97 11.60 -8.08
C ARG A 140 -4.76 12.10 -6.65
N PHE A 141 -4.03 11.36 -5.82
CA PHE A 141 -3.71 11.84 -4.47
C PHE A 141 -2.93 13.16 -4.48
N GLN A 142 -2.11 13.45 -5.49
CA GLN A 142 -1.36 14.71 -5.55
C GLN A 142 -2.28 15.93 -5.62
N ASP A 143 -3.38 15.80 -6.37
CA ASP A 143 -4.28 16.91 -6.70
C ASP A 143 -5.58 16.92 -5.87
N ASP A 144 -6.02 15.75 -5.38
CA ASP A 144 -7.23 15.59 -4.56
C ASP A 144 -6.87 15.30 -3.09
N GLU A 145 -6.86 16.36 -2.29
CA GLU A 145 -6.55 16.27 -0.86
C GLU A 145 -7.62 15.49 -0.09
N ARG A 146 -8.89 15.53 -0.49
CA ARG A 146 -9.96 14.78 0.20
C ARG A 146 -9.77 13.28 0.00
N LEU A 147 -9.44 12.89 -1.22
CA LEU A 147 -9.13 11.50 -1.54
C LEU A 147 -7.87 11.02 -0.81
N PHE A 148 -6.83 11.86 -0.72
CA PHE A 148 -5.63 11.54 0.04
C PHE A 148 -5.90 11.39 1.55
N GLN A 149 -6.67 12.28 2.16
CA GLN A 149 -7.04 12.16 3.58
C GLN A 149 -7.93 10.94 3.84
N ARG A 150 -8.78 10.55 2.87
CA ARG A 150 -9.51 9.27 2.94
C ARG A 150 -8.54 8.09 2.95
N PHE A 151 -7.54 8.08 2.07
CA PHE A 151 -6.48 7.07 2.09
C PHE A 151 -5.74 7.07 3.43
N TRP A 152 -5.37 8.23 3.98
CA TRP A 152 -4.69 8.34 5.27
C TRP A 152 -5.49 7.76 6.43
N PHE A 153 -6.82 7.96 6.44
CA PHE A 153 -7.72 7.33 7.41
C PHE A 153 -7.72 5.80 7.29
N LEU A 154 -7.80 5.28 6.06
CA LEU A 154 -7.81 3.84 5.78
C LEU A 154 -6.46 3.17 6.07
N PHE A 155 -5.36 3.86 5.76
CA PHE A 155 -3.98 3.46 6.07
C PHE A 155 -3.81 3.11 7.56
N HIS A 156 -4.50 3.83 8.45
CA HIS A 156 -4.50 3.60 9.90
C HIS A 156 -5.67 2.74 10.40
N LYS A 157 -6.31 1.95 9.54
CA LYS A 157 -7.45 1.10 9.92
C LYS A 157 -8.58 1.89 10.61
N GLY A 158 -8.82 3.12 10.15
CA GLY A 158 -9.83 4.02 10.69
C GLY A 158 -9.48 4.69 12.03
N HIS A 159 -8.22 4.62 12.47
CA HIS A 159 -7.73 5.29 13.69
C HIS A 159 -6.44 6.10 13.41
N PRO A 160 -6.52 7.17 12.59
CA PRO A 160 -5.34 7.98 12.27
C PRO A 160 -4.84 8.78 13.48
N PRO A 161 -3.58 9.24 13.45
CA PRO A 161 -3.08 10.24 14.39
C PRO A 161 -3.94 11.52 14.38
N ARG A 162 -3.92 12.26 15.50
CA ARG A 162 -4.67 13.53 15.63
C ARG A 162 -4.21 14.60 14.63
N GLU A 163 -2.91 14.63 14.35
CA GLU A 163 -2.34 15.57 13.40
C GLU A 163 -2.54 15.07 11.97
N PRO A 164 -3.06 15.92 11.06
CA PRO A 164 -3.25 15.53 9.68
C PRO A 164 -1.90 15.34 8.96
N CYS A 165 -1.86 14.40 8.02
CA CYS A 165 -0.73 14.22 7.12
C CYS A 165 -0.76 15.29 6.04
N LEU A 166 0.03 16.36 6.21
CA LEU A 166 0.11 17.49 5.27
C LEU A 166 1.30 17.33 4.30
N ALA A 167 1.68 18.41 3.60
CA ALA A 167 2.60 18.39 2.46
C ALA A 167 3.84 17.49 2.59
N ALA A 168 4.64 17.62 3.66
CA ALA A 168 5.85 16.81 3.84
C ALA A 168 5.54 15.32 4.08
N CYS A 169 4.54 15.04 4.92
CA CYS A 169 4.08 13.68 5.19
C CYS A 169 3.49 13.04 3.92
N LYS A 170 2.69 13.78 3.17
CA LYS A 170 2.10 13.37 1.88
C LYS A 170 3.18 13.05 0.86
N ALA A 171 4.17 13.93 0.66
CA ALA A 171 5.30 13.67 -0.23
C ALA A 171 6.02 12.37 0.12
N ALA A 172 6.31 12.15 1.41
CA ALA A 172 6.98 10.93 1.86
C ALA A 172 6.14 9.67 1.66
N LEU A 173 4.83 9.74 1.92
CA LEU A 173 3.91 8.62 1.73
C LEU A 173 3.74 8.27 0.26
N LEU A 174 3.50 9.25 -0.61
CA LEU A 174 3.38 9.02 -2.05
C LEU A 174 4.66 8.43 -2.64
N CYS A 175 5.83 8.86 -2.15
CA CYS A 175 7.11 8.29 -2.55
C CYS A 175 7.23 6.80 -2.19
N ALA A 176 6.81 6.38 -0.99
CA ALA A 176 6.84 4.96 -0.64
C ALA A 176 5.83 4.13 -1.43
N LEU A 177 4.61 4.64 -1.64
CA LEU A 177 3.63 3.93 -2.47
C LEU A 177 4.15 3.69 -3.89
N ARG A 178 4.91 4.66 -4.42
CA ARG A 178 5.52 4.57 -5.75
C ARG A 178 6.79 3.69 -5.80
N THR A 179 7.30 3.21 -4.67
CA THR A 179 8.63 2.61 -4.61
C THR A 179 8.57 1.14 -4.19
N GLY A 180 8.76 0.22 -5.14
CA GLY A 180 8.97 -1.21 -4.88
C GLY A 180 10.45 -1.63 -4.71
N ARG A 181 11.40 -0.69 -4.72
CA ARG A 181 12.83 -0.96 -4.47
C ARG A 181 13.50 0.04 -3.55
N SER A 182 14.32 -0.44 -2.63
CA SER A 182 14.94 0.37 -1.59
C SER A 182 15.91 1.42 -2.16
N ALA A 183 15.93 2.60 -1.52
CA ALA A 183 16.94 3.65 -1.70
C ALA A 183 17.11 4.16 -3.14
N ASP A 184 16.02 4.25 -3.90
CA ASP A 184 16.02 4.81 -5.25
C ASP A 184 15.24 6.13 -5.34
N PRO A 185 15.93 7.29 -5.44
CA PRO A 185 15.26 8.58 -5.55
C PRO A 185 14.53 8.78 -6.88
N SER A 186 14.90 8.06 -7.94
CA SER A 186 14.33 8.26 -9.28
C SER A 186 12.83 7.95 -9.32
N LEU A 187 12.39 6.99 -8.51
CA LEU A 187 10.98 6.64 -8.38
C LEU A 187 10.12 7.73 -7.74
N CYS A 188 10.72 8.73 -7.09
CA CYS A 188 9.97 9.81 -6.43
C CYS A 188 10.08 11.16 -7.15
N GLN A 189 10.93 11.27 -8.17
CA GLN A 189 11.11 12.50 -8.96
C GLN A 189 9.82 13.02 -9.63
N PRO A 190 8.91 12.16 -10.14
CA PRO A 190 7.68 12.64 -10.78
C PRO A 190 6.63 13.19 -9.80
N LEU A 191 6.83 13.04 -8.50
CA LEU A 191 5.81 13.32 -7.48
C LEU A 191 5.82 14.78 -7.00
N ARG A 192 4.63 15.27 -6.70
CA ARG A 192 4.35 16.55 -6.05
C ARG A 192 3.52 16.31 -4.78
N PRO A 193 3.71 17.09 -3.71
CA PRO A 193 4.71 18.14 -3.55
C PRO A 193 6.13 17.56 -3.53
N ALA A 194 7.07 18.26 -4.19
CA ALA A 194 8.45 17.81 -4.26
C ALA A 194 9.13 17.97 -2.91
N LEU A 195 9.79 16.92 -2.43
CA LEU A 195 10.59 16.94 -1.22
C LEU A 195 11.95 16.30 -1.52
N PRO A 196 13.08 16.87 -1.09
CA PRO A 196 14.38 16.25 -1.30
C PRO A 196 14.40 14.82 -0.75
N PHE A 197 14.92 13.87 -1.52
CA PHE A 197 14.93 12.46 -1.11
C PHE A 197 15.57 12.22 0.28
N PRO A 198 16.66 12.91 0.68
CA PRO A 198 17.19 12.78 2.04
C PRO A 198 16.17 13.15 3.14
N ARG A 199 15.31 14.15 2.89
CA ARG A 199 14.22 14.52 3.81
C ARG A 199 13.10 13.48 3.83
N ILE A 200 12.78 12.89 2.67
CA ILE A 200 11.85 11.75 2.62
C ILE A 200 12.40 10.60 3.47
N GLN A 201 13.68 10.24 3.28
CA GLN A 201 14.32 9.17 4.04
C GLN A 201 14.35 9.46 5.55
N GLU A 202 14.57 10.71 5.95
CA GLU A 202 14.52 11.12 7.35
C GLU A 202 13.12 10.90 7.96
N LEU A 203 12.06 11.31 7.24
CA LEU A 203 10.67 11.07 7.66
C LEU A 203 10.37 9.57 7.79
N TRP A 204 10.92 8.74 6.91
CA TRP A 204 10.78 7.28 6.99
C TRP A 204 11.55 6.66 8.16
N ARG A 205 12.75 7.17 8.49
CA ARG A 205 13.48 6.73 9.70
C ARG A 205 12.78 7.17 10.99
N GLN A 206 12.07 8.30 10.94
CA GLN A 206 11.29 8.81 12.07
C GLN A 206 9.95 8.10 12.25
N ARG A 207 9.37 7.57 11.16
CA ARG A 207 8.33 6.54 11.26
C ARG A 207 8.99 5.34 11.93
N ARG A 208 8.74 5.20 13.23
CA ARG A 208 9.07 4.03 14.07
C ARG A 208 8.27 2.80 13.60
N LEU A 209 8.42 2.43 12.33
CA LEU A 209 7.95 1.17 11.77
C LEU A 209 8.97 0.05 12.04
N CYS A 210 10.10 0.37 12.69
CA CYS A 210 10.84 -0.38 13.70
C CYS A 210 11.62 0.61 14.56
#